data_AF-A0A9P4HC45-F1
#
_entry.id   AF-A0A9P4HC45-F1
#
_cell.length_a   1.000
_cell.length_b   1.000
_cell.length_c   1.000
_cell.angle_alpha   90.00
_cell.angle_beta   90.00
_cell.angle_gamma   90.00
#
_symmetry.space_group_name_H-M   'P 1'
#
loop_
_entity.id
_entity.type
_entity.pdbx_description
1 polymer ?
#
loop_
_entity_poly.entity_id
_entity_poly.type
_entity_poly.pdbx_seq_one_letter_code
_entity_poly.pdbx_strand_id
1 'polypeptide(L)'
;MIISLWKGFCAAWRTLVADYTSHSMSFEKDKLAAFAGLAAELKHKLGDSYQYIAGMWNSRFSIGYELCWRVAARANGEKPYRVKKYRTPSWLWALVEGNIW
;
A
#
# COMPACT_ATOMS: atom_id res chain seq x y z
N MET A 1 -15.11 2.20 20.52
CA MET A 1 -13.68 2.49 20.81
C MET A 1 -12.72 1.78 19.84
N ILE A 2 -12.90 0.50 19.52
CA ILE A 2 -12.00 -0.28 18.63
C ILE A 2 -12.12 0.12 17.14
N ILE A 3 -13.32 0.42 16.65
CA ILE A 3 -13.57 0.76 15.23
C ILE A 3 -12.95 2.13 14.83
N SER A 4 -12.92 3.10 15.75
CA SER A 4 -12.36 4.43 15.48
C SER A 4 -10.83 4.40 15.37
N LEU A 5 -10.16 3.58 16.18
CA LEU A 5 -8.71 3.38 16.11
C LEU A 5 -8.30 2.72 14.79
N TRP A 6 -9.09 1.75 14.30
CA TRP A 6 -8.82 1.10 13.03
C TRP A 6 -9.01 2.03 11.82
N LYS A 7 -10.05 2.87 11.82
CA LYS A 7 -10.22 3.90 10.79
C LYS A 7 -9.02 4.85 10.73
N GLY A 8 -8.49 5.24 11.89
CA GLY A 8 -7.26 6.04 11.99
C GLY A 8 -6.05 5.30 11.42
N PHE A 9 -5.90 4.01 11.72
CA PHE A 9 -4.82 3.18 11.19
C PHE A 9 -4.88 3.02 9.67
N CYS A 10 -6.02 2.63 9.09
CA CYS A 10 -6.17 2.51 7.63
C CYS A 10 -5.93 3.85 6.91
N ALA A 11 -6.31 4.98 7.53
CA ALA A 11 -5.98 6.29 6.99
C ALA A 11 -4.47 6.55 7.00
N ALA A 12 -3.80 6.30 8.13
CA ALA A 12 -2.35 6.45 8.25
C ALA A 12 -1.59 5.53 7.29
N TRP A 13 -2.05 4.29 7.13
CA TRP A 13 -1.47 3.33 6.19
C TRP A 13 -1.58 3.82 4.74
N ARG A 14 -2.74 4.36 4.34
CA ARG A 14 -2.90 4.94 2.99
C ARG A 14 -2.02 6.16 2.78
N THR A 15 -1.89 7.03 3.77
CA THR A 15 -0.95 8.17 3.70
C THR A 15 0.47 7.67 3.50
N LEU A 16 0.89 6.65 4.24
CA LEU A 16 2.20 6.03 4.11
C LEU A 16 2.41 5.40 2.72
N VAL A 17 1.42 4.68 2.17
CA VAL A 17 1.47 4.14 0.80
C VAL A 17 1.57 5.28 -0.22
N ALA A 18 0.80 6.35 -0.06
CA ALA A 18 0.83 7.51 -0.94
C ALA A 18 2.20 8.19 -0.92
N ASP A 19 2.75 8.47 0.27
CA ASP A 19 4.07 9.06 0.43
C ASP A 19 5.15 8.17 -0.20
N TYR A 20 5.13 6.87 0.09
CA TYR A 20 6.08 5.91 -0.45
C TYR A 20 6.02 5.79 -1.99
N THR A 21 4.82 5.86 -2.57
CA THR A 21 4.61 5.69 -4.02
C THR A 21 4.66 7.00 -4.81
N SER A 22 4.59 8.14 -4.11
CA SER A 22 4.78 9.47 -4.69
C SER A 22 6.18 9.66 -5.26
N HIS A 23 7.17 8.92 -4.75
CA HIS A 23 8.56 8.99 -5.18
C HIS A 23 8.86 7.97 -6.28
N SER A 24 9.79 8.32 -7.17
CA SER A 24 10.29 7.42 -8.20
C SER A 24 11.31 6.45 -7.59
N MET A 25 11.00 5.16 -7.58
CA MET A 25 11.92 4.14 -7.07
C MET A 25 12.99 3.82 -8.11
N SER A 26 14.25 3.81 -7.68
CA SER A 26 15.38 3.42 -8.52
C SER A 26 15.32 1.93 -8.92
N PHE A 27 14.78 1.08 -8.04
CA PHE A 27 14.63 -0.36 -8.27
C PHE A 27 13.18 -0.79 -8.06
N GLU A 28 12.41 -0.81 -9.14
CA GLU A 28 10.99 -1.20 -9.11
C GLU A 28 10.77 -2.58 -8.48
N LYS A 29 11.69 -3.53 -8.65
CA LYS A 29 11.53 -4.90 -8.13
C LYS A 29 11.43 -4.94 -6.59
N ASP A 30 12.04 -3.98 -5.92
CA ASP A 30 12.17 -3.99 -4.46
C ASP A 30 11.00 -3.27 -3.76
N LYS A 31 10.07 -2.70 -4.53
CA LYS A 31 8.90 -1.95 -4.03
C LYS A 31 8.12 -2.68 -2.94
N LEU A 32 7.87 -3.97 -3.13
CA LEU A 32 7.16 -4.77 -2.13
C LEU A 32 8.07 -5.20 -0.98
N ALA A 33 9.33 -5.53 -1.24
CA ALA A 33 10.27 -5.99 -0.22
C ALA A 33 10.62 -4.86 0.77
N ALA A 34 10.91 -3.67 0.26
CA ALA A 34 11.16 -2.48 1.06
C ALA A 34 9.93 -2.09 1.90
N PHE A 35 8.73 -2.22 1.35
CA PHE A 35 7.50 -1.93 2.08
C PHE A 35 7.10 -3.03 3.07
N ALA A 36 7.49 -4.29 2.80
CA ALA A 36 7.24 -5.41 3.70
C ALA A 36 8.02 -5.30 5.02
N GLY A 37 9.20 -4.69 5.02
CA GLY A 37 9.94 -4.39 6.25
C GLY A 37 9.14 -3.48 7.19
N LEU A 38 8.53 -2.44 6.65
CA LEU A 38 7.67 -1.53 7.41
C LEU A 38 6.39 -2.21 7.89
N ALA A 39 5.81 -3.08 7.06
CA ALA A 39 4.68 -3.90 7.46
C ALA A 39 5.02 -4.86 8.61
N ALA A 40 6.21 -5.47 8.60
CA ALA A 40 6.66 -6.39 9.64
C ALA A 40 6.81 -5.68 11.00
N GLU A 41 7.43 -4.49 11.01
CA GLU A 41 7.54 -3.63 12.20
C GLU A 41 6.16 -3.25 12.77
N LEU A 42 5.22 -2.85 11.90
CA LEU A 42 3.86 -2.52 12.31
C LEU A 42 3.11 -3.74 12.84
N LYS A 43 3.27 -4.91 12.21
CA LYS A 43 2.65 -6.16 12.65
C LYS A 43 3.11 -6.52 14.07
N HIS A 44 4.41 -6.36 14.35
CA HIS A 44 4.95 -6.61 15.70
C HIS A 44 4.32 -5.69 16.76
N LYS A 45 3.98 -4.45 16.41
CA LYS A 45 3.34 -3.49 17.33
C LYS A 45 1.83 -3.68 17.47
N LEU A 46 1.15 -4.14 16.42
CA LEU A 46 -0.32 -4.28 16.36
C LEU A 46 -0.83 -5.64 16.84
N GLY A 47 0.04 -6.67 16.84
CA GLY A 47 -0.31 -8.03 17.23
C GLY A 47 -1.06 -8.83 16.15
N ASP A 48 -1.39 -10.09 16.45
CA ASP A 48 -1.89 -11.07 15.47
C ASP A 48 -3.34 -10.86 15.01
N SER A 49 -4.04 -9.87 15.58
CA SER A 49 -5.40 -9.53 15.17
C SER A 49 -5.47 -8.88 13.78
N TYR A 50 -4.31 -8.59 13.17
CA TYR A 50 -4.20 -7.87 11.91
C TYR A 50 -3.29 -8.61 10.94
N GLN A 51 -3.87 -9.03 9.81
CA GLN A 51 -3.16 -9.79 8.81
C GLN A 51 -2.72 -8.88 7.66
N TYR A 52 -1.42 -8.74 7.46
CA TYR A 52 -0.88 -8.10 6.27
C TYR A 52 -1.00 -9.04 5.07
N ILE A 53 -1.66 -8.59 4.00
CA ILE A 53 -1.80 -9.31 2.75
C ILE A 53 -1.34 -8.40 1.62
N ALA A 54 -0.17 -8.72 1.06
CA ALA A 54 0.34 -8.13 -0.17
C ALA A 54 0.27 -6.58 -0.21
N GLY A 55 0.66 -5.86 0.84
CA GLY A 55 0.61 -4.39 0.83
C GLY A 55 -0.71 -3.78 1.32
N MET A 56 -1.65 -4.61 1.77
CA MET A 56 -2.91 -4.21 2.37
C MET A 56 -3.04 -4.84 3.76
N TRP A 57 -3.84 -4.22 4.64
CA TRP A 57 -4.17 -4.82 5.92
C TRP A 57 -5.56 -5.45 5.87
N ASN A 58 -5.62 -6.77 5.95
CA ASN A 58 -6.86 -7.50 6.02
C ASN A 58 -7.42 -7.43 7.44
N SER A 59 -8.49 -6.65 7.59
CA SER A 59 -9.46 -6.83 8.67
C SER A 59 -10.82 -7.17 8.08
N ARG A 60 -11.61 -7.96 8.83
CA ARG A 60 -13.00 -8.34 8.50
C ARG A 60 -13.89 -7.19 8.03
N PHE A 61 -13.55 -5.94 8.35
CA PHE A 61 -14.38 -4.76 8.12
C PHE A 61 -13.80 -3.74 7.11
N SER A 62 -12.60 -3.95 6.55
CA SER A 62 -11.92 -2.91 5.76
C SER A 62 -11.33 -3.34 4.43
N ILE A 63 -11.30 -4.64 4.11
CA ILE A 63 -10.73 -5.15 2.86
C ILE A 63 -11.33 -4.48 1.60
N GLY A 64 -12.63 -4.15 1.61
CA GLY A 64 -13.27 -3.47 0.48
C GLY A 64 -12.70 -2.07 0.21
N TYR A 65 -12.33 -1.34 1.26
CA TYR A 65 -11.72 -0.01 1.11
C TYR A 65 -10.26 -0.09 0.68
N GLU A 66 -9.52 -1.09 1.15
CA GLU A 66 -8.14 -1.34 0.74
C GLU A 66 -8.03 -1.70 -0.76
N LEU A 67 -9.09 -2.29 -1.34
CA LEU A 67 -9.19 -2.58 -2.77
C LEU A 67 -9.58 -1.37 -3.63
N CYS A 68 -10.08 -0.28 -3.03
CA CYS A 68 -10.51 0.94 -3.74
C CYS A 68 -9.37 1.94 -3.95
N TRP A 69 -8.13 1.46 -4.05
CA TRP A 69 -6.98 2.31 -4.36
C TRP A 69 -7.13 2.93 -5.75
N ARG A 70 -6.60 4.14 -5.90
CA ARG A 70 -6.62 4.91 -7.15
C ARG A 70 -5.25 5.49 -7.43
N VAL A 71 -5.03 5.83 -8.69
CA VAL A 71 -3.77 6.40 -9.13
C VAL A 71 -3.92 7.91 -9.27
N ALA A 72 -3.16 8.65 -8.50
CA ALA A 72 -3.09 10.11 -8.57
C ALA A 72 -2.00 10.55 -9.56
N ALA A 73 -2.18 11.74 -10.12
CA ALA A 73 -1.13 12.39 -10.90
C ALA A 73 0.08 12.68 -10.01
N ARG A 74 1.29 12.44 -10.52
CA ARG A 74 2.52 12.84 -9.84
C ARG A 74 2.78 14.34 -10.04
N ALA A 75 3.33 14.98 -9.01
CA ALA A 75 3.67 16.41 -9.06
C ALA A 75 4.75 16.72 -10.13
N ASN A 76 5.59 15.76 -10.47
CA ASN A 76 6.62 15.88 -11.51
C ASN A 76 6.08 15.70 -12.95
N GLY A 77 4.77 15.47 -13.13
CA GLY A 77 4.14 15.28 -14.44
C GLY A 77 4.34 13.90 -15.08
N GLU A 78 5.05 12.98 -14.42
CA GLU A 78 5.20 11.61 -14.91
C GLU A 78 3.85 10.88 -14.93
N LYS A 79 3.56 10.24 -16.07
CA LYS A 79 2.35 9.44 -16.21
C LYS A 79 2.53 8.10 -15.50
N PRO A 80 1.55 7.68 -14.69
CA PRO A 80 1.58 6.37 -14.09
C PRO A 80 1.48 5.29 -15.16
N TYR A 81 2.14 4.14 -14.93
CA TYR A 81 2.10 3.03 -15.85
C TYR A 81 2.10 1.69 -15.13
N ARG A 82 1.57 0.66 -15.81
CA ARG A 82 1.55 -0.71 -15.31
C ARG A 82 2.85 -1.42 -15.68
N VAL A 83 3.46 -2.08 -14.70
CA VAL A 83 4.65 -2.91 -14.95
C VAL A 83 4.27 -4.09 -15.86
N LYS A 84 5.00 -4.25 -16.98
CA LYS A 84 4.74 -5.33 -17.96
C LYS A 84 5.18 -6.70 -17.47
N LYS A 85 6.23 -6.74 -16.64
CA LYS A 85 6.75 -7.98 -16.06
C LYS A 85 5.89 -8.40 -14.87
N TYR A 86 5.50 -9.67 -14.82
CA TYR A 86 4.78 -10.22 -13.69
C TYR A 86 5.62 -10.14 -12.41
N ARG A 87 5.18 -9.31 -11.46
CA ARG A 87 5.80 -9.13 -10.12
C ARG A 87 4.81 -9.40 -8.99
N THR A 88 3.54 -9.13 -9.23
CA THR A 88 2.48 -9.09 -8.22
C THR A 88 1.13 -9.40 -8.85
N PRO A 89 0.12 -9.88 -8.09
CA PRO A 89 -1.23 -10.05 -8.60
C PRO A 89 -1.81 -8.77 -9.23
N SER A 90 -2.75 -8.93 -10.15
CA SER A 90 -3.31 -7.83 -10.96
C SER A 90 -4.10 -6.79 -10.16
N TRP A 91 -4.60 -7.18 -8.99
CA TRP A 91 -5.39 -6.33 -8.09
C TRP A 91 -4.54 -5.56 -7.08
N LEU A 92 -3.21 -5.74 -7.12
CA LEU A 92 -2.32 -5.05 -6.21
C LEU A 92 -1.89 -3.70 -6.73
N TRP A 93 -1.97 -2.67 -5.88
CA TRP A 93 -1.50 -1.32 -6.18
C TRP A 93 -0.03 -1.30 -6.62
N ALA A 94 0.79 -2.19 -6.07
CA ALA A 94 2.21 -2.24 -6.41
C ALA A 94 2.47 -2.56 -7.89
N LEU A 95 1.49 -3.12 -8.61
CA LEU A 95 1.60 -3.38 -10.05
C LEU A 95 1.75 -2.10 -10.88
N VAL A 96 1.33 -0.96 -10.32
CA VAL A 96 1.40 0.35 -10.94
C VAL A 96 2.59 1.10 -10.37
N GLU A 97 3.39 1.69 -11.26
CA GLU A 97 4.34 2.73 -10.91
C GLU A 97 3.67 4.09 -11.10
N GLY A 98 3.46 4.79 -9.98
CA GLY A 98 2.61 5.97 -9.88
C GLY A 98 2.32 6.29 -8.42
N ASN A 99 1.71 7.44 -8.16
CA ASN A 99 1.25 7.82 -6.83
C ASN A 99 -0.08 7.10 -6.53
N ILE A 100 -0.14 6.32 -5.46
CA ILE A 100 -1.29 5.50 -5.07
C ILE A 100 -2.01 6.14 -3.88
N TRP A 101 -3.35 6.20 -3.93
CA TRP A 101 -4.19 6.85 -2.91
C TRP A 101 -5.42 6.02 -2.53
#